data_AF-A0A523YZ57-F1
#
_entry.id   AF-A0A523YZ57-F1
#
_cell.length_a   1.000
_cell.length_b   1.000
_cell.length_c   1.000
_cell.angle_alpha   90.00
_cell.angle_beta   90.00
_cell.angle_gamma   90.00
#
_symmetry.space_group_name_H-M   'P 1'
#
loop_
_entity.id
_entity.type
_entity.pdbx_description
1 polymer ?
#
loop_
_entity_poly.entity_id
_entity_poly.type
_entity_poly.pdbx_seq_one_letter_code
_entity_poly.pdbx_strand_id
1 'polypeptide(L)'
;MSASDLTGVDADEAVARYLRAVYETEPPARRPQALCEQMRQVQARLFGPRPMLDDASLRQSSGQATGLSTGLVQISPRPLPDREQFLADWIAFLRTQSAPSGSDVDAWLREAVRLAQGTPGLEALARAEGQTRPRAYLDWFTALEQEGKHQEVLAAAQEALQALPARLPIRAAIADHLCAAAAQLNEAEALRLGRWEAFVAKPTLPRMLDLWDVAVDAAERTALMQRAVEHIRDYLAHPPARRDGMMRGDDGLERPAWIGQSVLAHACLLAGDWDAAHHLAAQGEVLGWSSSESHQGLVVAAFLVLLSGKTLGAAPSNLAQLWQWGVQYSVAAWSWGYEEEDSVRERLARAYAEQFAAAALSTDRQERFLSWCLDVAQQRVNAIVGNQHRGSYNKAAVLTVACAEVLRLRGNQTAADALVNDVRSRFPRHRAFQAEMETALRRMERGQR
;
A
#
# COMPACT_ATOMS: atom_id res chain seq x y z
N MET A 1 -16.25 33.78 9.74
CA MET A 1 -14.96 33.68 10.41
C MET A 1 -14.69 32.20 10.62
N SER A 2 -13.75 31.65 9.88
CA SER A 2 -13.35 30.25 10.02
C SER A 2 -12.50 30.11 11.28
N ALA A 3 -12.54 28.96 11.96
CA ALA A 3 -11.66 28.69 13.11
C ALA A 3 -10.17 28.80 12.73
N SER A 4 -9.83 28.71 11.44
CA SER A 4 -8.48 28.96 10.90
C SER A 4 -8.01 30.42 11.00
N ASP A 5 -8.91 31.37 11.29
CA ASP A 5 -8.62 32.81 11.26
C ASP A 5 -8.22 33.35 12.66
N LEU A 6 -8.22 32.51 13.69
CA LEU A 6 -7.89 32.86 15.07
C LEU A 6 -6.49 32.33 15.42
N THR A 7 -5.47 33.16 15.28
CA THR A 7 -4.12 32.85 15.78
C THR A 7 -4.14 32.78 17.32
N GLY A 8 -3.87 31.59 17.88
CA GLY A 8 -3.73 31.38 19.33
C GLY A 8 -4.88 30.62 20.02
N VAL A 9 -5.88 30.12 19.28
CA VAL A 9 -6.91 29.23 19.85
C VAL A 9 -6.58 27.78 19.48
N ASP A 10 -6.33 26.95 20.49
CA ASP A 10 -6.30 25.50 20.31
C ASP A 10 -7.73 25.00 20.09
N ALA A 11 -8.04 24.64 18.84
CA ALA A 11 -9.37 24.22 18.44
C ALA A 11 -9.80 22.91 19.10
N ASP A 12 -8.87 21.98 19.33
CA ASP A 12 -9.14 20.70 19.98
C ASP A 12 -9.47 20.92 21.45
N GLU A 13 -8.69 21.79 22.11
CA GLU A 13 -8.93 22.19 23.51
C GLU A 13 -10.28 22.90 23.68
N ALA A 14 -10.63 23.81 22.76
CA ALA A 14 -11.91 24.51 22.77
C ALA A 14 -13.10 23.55 22.57
N VAL A 15 -12.97 22.56 21.68
CA VAL A 15 -13.96 21.51 21.48
C VAL A 15 -14.15 20.67 22.75
N ALA A 16 -13.06 20.23 23.37
CA ALA A 16 -13.12 19.42 24.59
C ALA A 16 -13.80 20.18 25.74
N ARG A 17 -13.46 21.47 25.92
CA ARG A 17 -14.13 22.33 26.92
C ARG A 17 -15.61 22.52 26.62
N TYR A 18 -15.97 22.73 25.36
CA TYR A 18 -17.36 22.88 24.95
C TYR A 18 -18.18 21.62 25.23
N LEU A 19 -17.70 20.46 24.78
CA LEU A 19 -18.39 19.18 25.00
C LEU A 19 -18.48 18.83 26.49
N ARG A 20 -17.46 19.18 27.28
CA ARG A 20 -17.52 19.05 28.74
C ARG A 20 -18.57 19.96 29.37
N ALA A 21 -18.69 21.20 28.92
CA ALA A 21 -19.73 22.10 29.42
C ALA A 21 -21.12 21.52 29.13
N VAL A 22 -21.36 21.01 27.92
CA VAL A 22 -22.61 20.31 27.57
C VAL A 22 -22.88 19.16 28.54
N TYR A 23 -21.87 18.33 28.82
CA TYR A 23 -21.99 17.23 29.78
C TYR A 23 -22.40 17.70 31.19
N GLU A 24 -21.74 18.74 31.70
CA GLU A 24 -21.94 19.23 33.06
C GLU A 24 -23.26 20.02 33.24
N THR A 25 -23.77 20.64 32.17
CA THR A 25 -25.03 21.40 32.22
C THR A 25 -26.29 20.59 31.94
N GLU A 26 -26.17 19.47 31.22
CA GLU A 26 -27.33 18.64 30.88
C GLU A 26 -27.74 17.71 32.04
N PRO A 27 -29.07 17.54 32.29
CA PRO A 27 -29.56 16.57 33.26
C PRO A 27 -29.09 15.15 32.91
N PRO A 28 -28.77 14.28 33.90
CA PRO A 28 -28.22 12.94 33.65
C PRO A 28 -28.96 12.14 32.56
N ALA A 29 -30.29 12.12 32.60
CA ALA A 29 -31.14 11.38 31.64
C ALA A 29 -31.04 11.87 30.18
N ARG A 30 -30.57 13.10 29.94
CA ARG A 30 -30.41 13.69 28.60
C ARG A 30 -28.97 13.74 28.10
N ARG A 31 -27.99 13.51 28.97
CA ARG A 31 -26.56 13.59 28.62
C ARG A 31 -26.18 12.74 27.41
N PRO A 32 -26.60 11.46 27.27
CA PRO A 32 -26.27 10.65 26.09
C PRO A 32 -26.71 11.30 24.77
N GLN A 33 -27.99 11.64 24.66
CA GLN A 33 -28.54 12.22 23.44
C GLN A 33 -27.89 13.58 23.11
N ALA A 34 -27.83 14.48 24.10
CA ALA A 34 -27.30 15.82 23.90
C ALA A 34 -25.83 15.79 23.48
N LEU A 35 -25.00 14.96 24.14
CA LEU A 35 -23.59 14.84 23.81
C LEU A 35 -23.40 14.27 22.39
N CYS A 36 -24.15 13.24 22.01
CA CYS A 36 -24.08 12.67 20.67
C CYS A 36 -24.39 13.70 19.57
N GLU A 37 -25.44 14.50 19.78
CA GLU A 37 -25.85 15.54 18.83
C GLU A 37 -24.76 16.60 18.69
N GLN A 38 -24.19 17.06 19.80
CA GLN A 38 -23.12 18.07 19.78
C GLN A 38 -21.82 17.54 19.19
N MET A 39 -21.42 16.30 19.50
CA MET A 39 -20.23 15.68 18.90
C MET A 39 -20.37 15.55 17.38
N ARG A 40 -21.54 15.17 16.87
CA ARG A 40 -21.83 15.15 15.41
C ARG A 40 -21.77 16.55 14.80
N GLN A 41 -22.34 17.55 15.47
CA GLN A 41 -22.33 18.94 14.98
C GLN A 41 -20.92 19.52 14.90
N VAL A 42 -20.10 19.29 15.93
CA VAL A 42 -18.70 19.72 15.96
C VAL A 42 -17.92 19.03 14.83
N GLN A 43 -18.08 17.71 14.67
CA GLN A 43 -17.41 16.95 13.62
C GLN A 43 -17.78 17.43 12.21
N ALA A 44 -19.02 17.87 12.00
CA ALA A 44 -19.47 18.41 10.73
C ALA A 44 -18.89 19.82 10.43
N ARG A 45 -18.54 20.60 11.46
CA ARG A 45 -18.16 22.01 11.33
C ARG A 45 -16.65 22.26 11.33
N LEU A 46 -15.86 21.47 12.04
CA LEU A 46 -14.41 21.69 12.18
C LEU A 46 -13.62 20.71 11.33
N PHE A 47 -12.62 21.14 10.58
CA PHE A 47 -11.63 20.25 9.95
C PHE A 47 -10.62 19.82 11.03
N GLY A 48 -10.88 18.66 11.63
CA GLY A 48 -10.09 18.13 12.73
C GLY A 48 -10.41 16.67 13.04
N PRO A 49 -9.70 16.08 14.01
CA PRO A 49 -9.96 14.72 14.44
C PRO A 49 -11.37 14.51 14.99
N ARG A 50 -11.81 13.25 14.98
CA ARG A 50 -13.08 12.85 15.60
C ARG A 50 -13.04 13.17 17.11
N PRO A 51 -14.05 13.87 17.67
CA PRO A 51 -14.10 14.15 19.11
C PRO A 51 -14.29 12.84 19.88
N MET A 52 -13.51 12.64 20.94
CA MET A 52 -13.49 11.45 21.79
C MET A 52 -13.78 11.83 23.26
N LEU A 53 -14.23 10.87 24.07
CA LEU A 53 -14.42 11.09 25.51
C LEU A 53 -13.08 11.24 26.25
N ASP A 54 -12.07 10.47 25.86
CA ASP A 54 -10.74 10.44 26.46
C ASP A 54 -9.65 10.75 25.42
N ASP A 55 -8.48 11.21 25.86
CA ASP A 55 -7.36 11.47 24.95
C ASP A 55 -6.82 10.12 24.44
N ALA A 56 -7.13 9.80 23.18
CA ALA A 56 -6.74 8.54 22.60
C ALA A 56 -5.30 8.60 22.07
N SER A 57 -4.36 8.24 22.94
CA SER A 57 -3.02 7.75 22.60
C SER A 57 -3.02 6.49 21.70
N LEU A 58 -4.20 5.99 21.32
CA LEU A 58 -4.43 4.85 20.42
C LEU A 58 -4.29 5.20 18.91
N ARG A 59 -3.87 6.42 18.54
CA ARG A 59 -3.65 6.82 17.12
C ARG A 59 -2.34 6.31 16.50
N GLN A 60 -1.95 5.06 16.75
CA GLN A 60 -0.67 4.53 16.25
C GLN A 60 -0.73 3.78 14.91
N SER A 61 -1.79 3.91 14.10
CA SER A 61 -1.82 3.26 12.78
C SER A 61 -1.43 4.15 11.60
N SER A 62 -1.18 5.44 11.82
CA SER A 62 -0.59 6.34 10.81
C SER A 62 0.44 7.21 11.52
N GLY A 63 1.73 7.03 11.22
CA GLY A 63 2.90 7.58 11.92
C GLY A 63 3.03 9.11 12.00
N GLN A 64 1.94 9.87 12.04
CA GLN A 64 1.92 11.29 12.37
C GLN A 64 1.18 11.50 13.69
N ALA A 65 1.94 11.61 14.78
CA ALA A 65 1.44 12.18 16.02
C ALA A 65 1.17 13.68 15.80
N THR A 66 -0.02 14.03 15.34
CA THR A 66 -0.45 15.43 15.25
C THR A 66 -1.06 15.84 16.59
N GLY A 67 -0.26 16.45 17.45
CA GLY A 67 -0.73 17.32 18.55
C GLY A 67 -1.46 16.66 19.73
N LEU A 68 -1.36 17.29 20.89
CA LEU A 68 -2.00 16.92 22.16
C LEU A 68 -3.53 17.16 22.07
N SER A 69 -4.30 16.14 21.67
CA SER A 69 -5.76 16.26 21.57
C SER A 69 -6.41 15.88 22.91
N THR A 70 -6.50 16.82 23.85
CA THR A 70 -7.02 16.53 25.19
C THR A 70 -8.51 16.17 25.16
N GLY A 71 -8.87 14.93 25.51
CA GLY A 71 -10.27 14.47 25.54
C GLY A 71 -11.13 15.15 26.61
N LEU A 72 -12.45 15.01 26.51
CA LEU A 72 -13.45 15.58 27.43
C LEU A 72 -13.16 15.26 28.91
N VAL A 73 -12.71 14.05 29.19
CA VAL A 73 -12.37 13.59 30.53
C VAL A 73 -11.15 14.34 31.08
N GLN A 74 -10.11 14.52 30.26
CA GLN A 74 -8.79 15.02 30.70
C GLN A 74 -8.69 16.55 30.69
N ILE A 75 -9.61 17.27 30.05
CA ILE A 75 -9.56 18.73 29.92
C ILE A 75 -9.72 19.50 31.24
N SER A 76 -10.12 18.83 32.31
CA SER A 76 -10.14 19.40 33.66
C SER A 76 -9.71 18.37 34.70
N PRO A 77 -8.97 18.78 35.73
CA PRO A 77 -8.60 17.89 36.84
C PRO A 77 -9.80 17.46 37.70
N ARG A 78 -10.97 18.10 37.55
CA ARG A 78 -12.19 17.67 38.24
C ARG A 78 -12.73 16.39 37.59
N PRO A 79 -13.09 15.34 38.37
CA PRO A 79 -13.77 14.18 37.82
C PRO A 79 -15.10 14.54 37.16
N LEU A 80 -15.53 13.79 36.15
CA LEU A 80 -16.87 13.96 35.58
C LEU A 80 -17.93 13.46 36.58
N PRO A 81 -18.98 14.26 36.86
CA PRO A 81 -20.08 13.82 37.71
C PRO A 81 -20.79 12.62 37.09
N ASP A 82 -21.18 11.64 37.92
CA ASP A 82 -21.94 10.44 37.53
C ASP A 82 -21.31 9.62 36.38
N ARG A 83 -19.97 9.65 36.25
CA ARG A 83 -19.24 9.07 35.11
C ARG A 83 -19.62 7.62 34.83
N GLU A 84 -19.68 6.78 35.85
CA GLU A 84 -19.97 5.34 35.70
C GLU A 84 -21.38 5.10 35.15
N GLN A 85 -22.38 5.76 35.74
CA GLN A 85 -23.77 5.70 35.28
C GLN A 85 -23.90 6.24 33.85
N PHE A 86 -23.24 7.37 33.56
CA PHE A 86 -23.23 7.94 32.22
C PHE A 86 -22.65 6.97 31.20
N LEU A 87 -21.50 6.33 31.48
CA LEU A 87 -20.90 5.40 30.52
C LEU A 87 -21.82 4.21 30.22
N ALA A 88 -22.54 3.69 31.23
CA ALA A 88 -23.55 2.66 31.02
C ALA A 88 -24.70 3.14 30.13
N ASP A 89 -25.26 4.31 30.42
CA ASP A 89 -26.35 4.92 29.65
C ASP A 89 -25.90 5.29 28.22
N TRP A 90 -24.64 5.71 28.07
CA TRP A 90 -24.03 6.07 26.79
C TRP A 90 -23.84 4.84 25.90
N ILE A 91 -23.32 3.74 26.43
CA ILE A 91 -23.22 2.45 25.71
C ILE A 91 -24.60 1.98 25.26
N ALA A 92 -25.59 2.00 26.16
CA ALA A 92 -26.96 1.62 25.83
C ALA A 92 -27.54 2.50 24.71
N PHE A 93 -27.40 3.82 24.83
CA PHE A 93 -27.83 4.78 23.81
C PHE A 93 -27.16 4.53 22.47
N LEU A 94 -25.83 4.39 22.42
CA LEU A 94 -25.08 4.20 21.18
C LEU A 94 -25.44 2.90 20.45
N ARG A 95 -25.77 1.82 21.18
CA ARG A 95 -26.28 0.58 20.57
C ARG A 95 -27.63 0.74 19.87
N THR A 96 -28.46 1.70 20.29
CA THR A 96 -29.73 2.00 19.59
C THR A 96 -29.52 2.74 18.28
N GLN A 97 -28.34 3.34 18.08
CA GLN A 97 -28.02 4.10 16.88
C GLN A 97 -27.59 3.13 15.78
N SER A 98 -28.40 3.02 14.71
CA SER A 98 -28.01 2.27 13.51
C SER A 98 -26.82 2.95 12.84
N ALA A 99 -25.65 2.33 12.91
CA ALA A 99 -24.44 2.90 12.34
C ALA A 99 -23.53 1.81 11.76
N PRO A 100 -22.94 2.02 10.57
CA PRO A 100 -21.99 1.08 9.99
C PRO A 100 -20.68 1.07 10.79
N SER A 101 -19.92 -0.02 10.68
CA SER A 101 -18.55 -0.10 11.18
C SER A 101 -17.70 1.07 10.65
N GLY A 102 -16.83 1.60 11.51
CA GLY A 102 -15.96 2.75 11.19
C GLY A 102 -16.62 4.12 11.27
N SER A 103 -17.93 4.19 11.46
CA SER A 103 -18.63 5.45 11.75
C SER A 103 -18.22 6.06 13.10
N ASP A 104 -18.58 7.32 13.31
CA ASP A 104 -18.30 8.01 14.57
C ASP A 104 -19.00 7.33 15.75
N VAL A 105 -20.25 6.92 15.56
CA VAL A 105 -21.05 6.17 16.55
C VAL A 105 -20.38 4.84 16.92
N ASP A 106 -19.83 4.12 15.93
CA ASP A 106 -19.11 2.88 16.19
C ASP A 106 -17.84 3.11 17.03
N ALA A 107 -17.08 4.16 16.71
CA ALA A 107 -15.89 4.52 17.49
C ALA A 107 -16.21 4.94 18.92
N TRP A 108 -17.24 5.76 19.10
CA TRP A 108 -17.66 6.17 20.45
C TRP A 108 -18.17 5.00 21.28
N LEU A 109 -18.81 4.00 20.67
CA LEU A 109 -19.28 2.82 21.38
C LEU A 109 -18.10 2.00 21.90
N ARG A 110 -17.11 1.73 21.03
CA ARG A 110 -15.91 0.98 21.42
C ARG A 110 -15.12 1.72 22.49
N GLU A 111 -14.95 3.04 22.35
CA GLU A 111 -14.30 3.86 23.36
C GLU A 111 -15.04 3.80 24.71
N ALA A 112 -16.38 3.94 24.69
CA ALA A 112 -17.19 3.89 25.90
C ALA A 112 -17.08 2.53 26.61
N VAL A 113 -17.11 1.43 25.84
CA VAL A 113 -16.91 0.08 26.37
C VAL A 113 -15.53 -0.07 27.00
N ARG A 114 -14.46 0.39 26.33
CA ARG A 114 -13.10 0.40 26.90
C ARG A 114 -13.04 1.18 28.21
N LEU A 115 -13.63 2.37 28.27
CA LEU A 115 -13.61 3.22 29.45
C LEU A 115 -14.43 2.65 30.62
N ALA A 116 -15.53 1.96 30.34
CA ALA A 116 -16.43 1.43 31.36
C ALA A 116 -16.03 0.05 31.87
N GLN A 117 -15.51 -0.81 30.99
CA GLN A 117 -15.36 -2.24 31.22
C GLN A 117 -13.94 -2.75 30.93
N GLY A 118 -13.03 -1.89 30.44
CA GLY A 118 -11.65 -2.26 30.10
C GLY A 118 -11.57 -3.31 28.98
N THR A 119 -10.46 -4.03 28.98
CA THR A 119 -10.16 -5.12 28.02
C THR A 119 -11.23 -6.22 27.99
N PRO A 120 -11.77 -6.70 29.14
CA PRO A 120 -12.86 -7.68 29.12
C PRO A 120 -14.13 -7.19 28.43
N GLY A 121 -14.43 -5.88 28.51
CA GLY A 121 -15.54 -5.29 27.77
C GLY A 121 -15.34 -5.30 26.26
N LEU A 122 -14.12 -4.99 25.81
CA LEU A 122 -13.77 -5.03 24.39
C LEU A 122 -13.80 -6.46 23.83
N GLU A 123 -13.33 -7.45 24.60
CA GLU A 123 -13.48 -8.88 24.29
C GLU A 123 -14.94 -9.26 24.09
N ALA A 124 -15.80 -8.94 25.06
CA ALA A 124 -17.23 -9.25 24.99
C ALA A 124 -17.91 -8.57 23.80
N LEU A 125 -17.55 -7.31 23.51
CA LEU A 125 -18.05 -6.57 22.35
C LEU A 125 -17.60 -7.21 21.04
N ALA A 126 -16.33 -7.57 20.92
CA ALA A 126 -15.78 -8.20 19.72
C ALA A 126 -16.41 -9.56 19.42
N ARG A 127 -16.62 -10.40 20.44
CA ARG A 127 -17.28 -11.71 20.26
C ARG A 127 -18.76 -11.59 19.91
N ALA A 128 -19.48 -10.67 20.57
CA ALA A 128 -20.92 -10.54 20.37
C ALA A 128 -21.29 -9.78 19.09
N GLU A 129 -20.53 -8.73 18.75
CA GLU A 129 -20.87 -7.77 17.70
C GLU A 129 -19.81 -7.71 16.59
N GLY A 130 -18.73 -8.51 16.63
CA GLY A 130 -17.58 -8.38 15.72
C GLY A 130 -17.88 -8.64 14.25
N GLN A 131 -18.93 -9.38 13.90
CA GLN A 131 -19.33 -9.55 12.49
C GLN A 131 -19.91 -8.26 11.89
N THR A 132 -20.58 -7.44 12.69
CA THR A 132 -21.16 -6.16 12.26
C THR A 132 -20.24 -4.97 12.59
N ARG A 133 -19.36 -5.13 13.59
CA ARG A 133 -18.39 -4.14 14.08
C ARG A 133 -16.99 -4.74 14.19
N PRO A 134 -16.36 -5.14 13.06
CA PRO A 134 -15.07 -5.83 13.09
C PRO A 134 -13.91 -5.02 13.69
N ARG A 135 -14.04 -3.68 13.78
CA ARG A 135 -13.08 -2.82 14.48
C ARG A 135 -13.00 -3.07 16.00
N ALA A 136 -14.01 -3.69 16.60
CA ALA A 136 -13.97 -4.07 18.01
C ALA A 136 -12.84 -5.06 18.31
N TYR A 137 -12.52 -5.95 17.35
CA TYR A 137 -11.36 -6.84 17.46
C TYR A 137 -10.04 -6.06 17.54
N LEU A 138 -9.86 -5.03 16.70
CA LEU A 138 -8.63 -4.24 16.68
C LEU A 138 -8.39 -3.48 17.98
N ASP A 139 -9.45 -2.88 18.55
CA ASP A 139 -9.36 -2.22 19.86
C ASP A 139 -9.04 -3.22 20.98
N TRP A 140 -9.65 -4.42 20.92
CA TRP A 140 -9.36 -5.48 21.87
C TRP A 140 -7.89 -5.93 21.78
N PHE A 141 -7.37 -6.15 20.57
CA PHE A 141 -5.95 -6.51 20.38
C PHE A 141 -5.03 -5.42 20.90
N THR A 142 -5.31 -4.16 20.57
CA THR A 142 -4.50 -3.03 21.04
C THR A 142 -4.47 -2.96 22.57
N ALA A 143 -5.61 -3.21 23.23
CA ALA A 143 -5.67 -3.25 24.70
C ALA A 143 -4.84 -4.41 25.28
N LEU A 144 -4.91 -5.60 24.68
CA LEU A 144 -4.09 -6.75 25.07
C LEU A 144 -2.57 -6.50 24.84
N GLU A 145 -2.21 -5.84 23.75
CA GLU A 145 -0.82 -5.47 23.44
C GLU A 145 -0.27 -4.49 24.48
N GLN A 146 -1.06 -3.50 24.91
CA GLN A 146 -0.69 -2.58 25.99
C GLN A 146 -0.49 -3.28 27.34
N GLU A 147 -1.19 -4.40 27.56
CA GLU A 147 -1.01 -5.27 28.73
C GLU A 147 0.15 -6.27 28.56
N GLY A 148 0.84 -6.29 27.40
CA GLY A 148 1.92 -7.23 27.09
C GLY A 148 1.47 -8.67 26.82
N LYS A 149 0.18 -8.88 26.54
CA LYS A 149 -0.44 -10.21 26.41
C LYS A 149 -0.42 -10.73 24.97
N HIS A 150 0.76 -10.87 24.39
CA HIS A 150 0.92 -11.28 22.98
C HIS A 150 0.29 -12.65 22.66
N GLN A 151 0.30 -13.61 23.61
CA GLN A 151 -0.36 -14.91 23.41
C GLN A 151 -1.88 -14.77 23.26
N GLU A 152 -2.50 -13.87 24.02
CA GLU A 152 -3.94 -13.60 23.95
C GLU A 152 -4.28 -12.89 22.63
N VAL A 153 -3.44 -11.96 22.17
CA VAL A 153 -3.58 -11.31 20.85
C VAL A 153 -3.56 -12.35 19.73
N LEU A 154 -2.60 -13.27 19.77
CA LEU A 154 -2.47 -14.33 18.77
C LEU A 154 -3.74 -15.19 18.68
N ALA A 155 -4.24 -15.65 19.83
CA ALA A 155 -5.46 -16.45 19.90
C ALA A 155 -6.71 -15.66 19.46
N ALA A 156 -6.84 -14.42 19.92
CA ALA A 156 -7.96 -13.55 19.59
C ALA A 156 -8.00 -13.16 18.11
N ALA A 157 -6.83 -12.93 17.49
CA ALA A 157 -6.74 -12.66 16.06
C ALA A 157 -7.09 -13.88 15.21
N GLN A 158 -6.67 -15.09 15.63
CA GLN A 158 -7.10 -16.34 14.99
C GLN A 158 -8.62 -16.54 15.10
N GLU A 159 -9.20 -16.28 16.28
CA GLU A 159 -10.64 -16.31 16.51
C GLU A 159 -11.38 -15.35 15.55
N ALA A 160 -10.90 -14.11 15.43
CA ALA A 160 -11.48 -13.11 14.54
C ALA A 160 -11.40 -13.52 13.06
N LEU A 161 -10.27 -14.07 12.61
CA LEU A 161 -10.10 -14.56 11.24
C LEU A 161 -10.94 -15.81 10.95
N GLN A 162 -11.34 -16.58 11.94
CA GLN A 162 -12.30 -17.67 11.74
C GLN A 162 -13.74 -17.16 11.67
N ALA A 163 -14.07 -16.11 12.44
CA ALA A 163 -15.42 -15.56 12.51
C ALA A 163 -15.79 -14.66 11.33
N LEU A 164 -14.82 -13.93 10.75
CA LEU A 164 -15.09 -12.92 9.72
C LEU A 164 -15.10 -13.51 8.29
N PRO A 165 -15.89 -12.97 7.35
CA PRO A 165 -15.87 -13.42 5.96
C PRO A 165 -14.51 -13.20 5.28
N ALA A 166 -14.00 -14.20 4.55
CA ALA A 166 -12.64 -14.20 3.97
C ALA A 166 -12.28 -12.98 3.11
N ARG A 167 -13.25 -12.41 2.39
CA ARG A 167 -13.05 -11.23 1.51
C ARG A 167 -13.20 -9.88 2.22
N LEU A 168 -13.40 -9.86 3.53
CA LEU A 168 -13.58 -8.61 4.28
C LEU A 168 -12.22 -7.89 4.45
N PRO A 169 -12.05 -6.65 3.95
CA PRO A 169 -10.73 -6.04 3.88
C PRO A 169 -10.05 -5.80 5.24
N ILE A 170 -10.83 -5.59 6.31
CA ILE A 170 -10.30 -5.41 7.67
C ILE A 170 -9.54 -6.62 8.20
N ARG A 171 -9.77 -7.82 7.63
CA ARG A 171 -8.99 -9.02 7.93
C ARG A 171 -7.50 -8.81 7.72
N ALA A 172 -7.12 -7.91 6.81
CA ALA A 172 -5.72 -7.59 6.58
C ALA A 172 -5.06 -6.98 7.82
N ALA A 173 -5.73 -6.05 8.51
CA ALA A 173 -5.22 -5.44 9.73
C ALA A 173 -5.27 -6.41 10.92
N ILE A 174 -6.32 -7.24 11.01
CA ILE A 174 -6.39 -8.31 12.02
C ILE A 174 -5.21 -9.29 11.85
N ALA A 175 -4.90 -9.66 10.61
CA ALA A 175 -3.77 -10.52 10.30
C ALA A 175 -2.42 -9.83 10.56
N ASP A 176 -2.32 -8.50 10.47
CA ASP A 176 -1.12 -7.76 10.87
C ASP A 176 -0.87 -7.85 12.37
N HIS A 177 -1.90 -7.70 13.22
CA HIS A 177 -1.79 -7.92 14.67
C HIS A 177 -1.40 -9.37 14.98
N LEU A 178 -1.98 -10.34 14.26
CA LEU A 178 -1.57 -11.74 14.35
C LEU A 178 -0.07 -11.89 14.07
N CYS A 179 0.41 -11.29 12.97
CA CYS A 179 1.82 -11.34 12.58
C CYS A 179 2.74 -10.68 13.62
N ALA A 180 2.33 -9.52 14.16
CA ALA A 180 3.10 -8.81 15.18
C ALA A 180 3.22 -9.66 16.47
N ALA A 181 2.12 -10.24 16.94
CA ALA A 181 2.12 -11.13 18.09
C ALA A 181 2.95 -12.41 17.84
N ALA A 182 2.77 -13.05 16.67
CA ALA A 182 3.53 -14.24 16.29
C ALA A 182 5.04 -13.96 16.24
N ALA A 183 5.46 -12.79 15.75
CA ALA A 183 6.86 -12.40 15.73
C ALA A 183 7.44 -12.24 17.15
N GLN A 184 6.70 -11.62 18.08
CA GLN A 184 7.13 -11.49 19.49
C GLN A 184 7.27 -12.85 20.19
N LEU A 185 6.41 -13.80 19.82
CA LEU A 185 6.39 -15.16 20.38
C LEU A 185 7.34 -16.13 19.66
N ASN A 186 7.99 -15.70 18.57
CA ASN A 186 8.79 -16.55 17.67
C ASN A 186 8.00 -17.71 17.02
N GLU A 187 6.71 -17.50 16.77
CA GLU A 187 5.80 -18.48 16.15
C GLU A 187 5.81 -18.34 14.61
N ALA A 188 6.85 -18.88 13.98
CA ALA A 188 7.09 -18.71 12.53
C ALA A 188 5.95 -19.23 11.64
N GLU A 189 5.27 -20.31 12.02
CA GLU A 189 4.14 -20.84 11.25
C GLU A 189 2.92 -19.90 11.30
N ALA A 190 2.59 -19.39 12.49
CA ALA A 190 1.51 -18.43 12.65
C ALA A 190 1.80 -17.12 11.89
N LEU A 191 3.05 -16.65 11.91
CA LEU A 191 3.49 -15.48 11.12
C LEU A 191 3.24 -15.71 9.61
N ARG A 192 3.65 -16.87 9.07
CA ARG A 192 3.46 -17.20 7.64
C ARG A 192 1.98 -17.25 7.26
N LEU A 193 1.16 -17.92 8.06
CA LEU A 193 -0.29 -17.99 7.85
C LEU A 193 -0.92 -16.60 7.90
N GLY A 194 -0.52 -15.78 8.88
CA GLY A 194 -0.95 -14.39 9.01
C GLY A 194 -0.63 -13.56 7.77
N ARG A 195 0.60 -13.62 7.24
CA ARG A 195 0.96 -12.88 6.03
C ARG A 195 0.12 -13.29 4.82
N TRP A 196 -0.17 -14.60 4.69
CA TRP A 196 -1.06 -15.09 3.63
C TRP A 196 -2.49 -14.54 3.79
N GLU A 197 -3.07 -14.62 4.99
CA GLU A 197 -4.40 -14.06 5.29
C GLU A 197 -4.46 -12.56 4.99
N ALA A 198 -3.40 -11.83 5.36
CA ALA A 198 -3.34 -10.40 5.14
C ALA A 198 -3.29 -10.03 3.65
N PHE A 199 -2.50 -10.78 2.87
CA PHE A 199 -2.42 -10.63 1.42
C PHE A 199 -3.75 -11.01 0.73
N VAL A 200 -4.40 -12.10 1.15
CA VAL A 200 -5.69 -12.53 0.57
C VAL A 200 -6.76 -11.46 0.77
N ALA A 201 -6.82 -10.85 1.96
CA ALA A 201 -7.77 -9.80 2.28
C ALA A 201 -7.48 -8.47 1.55
N LYS A 202 -6.19 -8.12 1.37
CA LYS A 202 -5.75 -6.94 0.63
C LYS A 202 -4.47 -7.26 -0.17
N PRO A 203 -4.56 -7.56 -1.48
CA PRO A 203 -3.41 -8.01 -2.27
C PRO A 203 -2.49 -6.86 -2.71
N THR A 204 -2.04 -6.01 -1.79
CA THR A 204 -1.14 -4.88 -2.11
C THR A 204 0.30 -5.36 -2.35
N LEU A 205 1.08 -4.55 -3.07
CA LEU A 205 2.49 -4.84 -3.35
C LEU A 205 3.34 -5.05 -2.08
N PRO A 206 3.24 -4.22 -1.02
CA PRO A 206 3.96 -4.47 0.23
C PRO A 206 3.61 -5.83 0.86
N ARG A 207 2.34 -6.22 0.86
CA ARG A 207 1.89 -7.51 1.43
C ARG A 207 2.37 -8.70 0.62
N MET A 208 2.45 -8.56 -0.71
CA MET A 208 3.09 -9.57 -1.56
C MET A 208 4.58 -9.74 -1.20
N LEU A 209 5.29 -8.64 -0.94
CA LEU A 209 6.68 -8.70 -0.49
C LEU A 209 6.81 -9.30 0.92
N ASP A 210 5.81 -9.15 1.79
CA ASP A 210 5.83 -9.83 3.09
C ASP A 210 5.78 -11.35 2.92
N LEU A 211 5.08 -11.86 1.90
CA LEU A 211 5.11 -13.29 1.54
C LEU A 211 6.49 -13.72 1.02
N TRP A 212 7.14 -12.86 0.24
CA TRP A 212 8.50 -13.12 -0.26
C TRP A 212 9.51 -13.22 0.89
N ASP A 213 9.44 -12.28 1.84
CA ASP A 213 10.41 -12.15 2.93
C ASP A 213 10.27 -13.26 3.98
N VAL A 214 9.05 -13.81 4.18
CA VAL A 214 8.80 -14.89 5.16
C VAL A 214 9.12 -16.29 4.63
N ALA A 215 9.36 -16.43 3.32
CA ALA A 215 9.68 -17.69 2.69
C ALA A 215 11.10 -18.16 3.05
N VAL A 216 11.23 -19.44 3.40
CA VAL A 216 12.45 -20.06 3.92
C VAL A 216 13.50 -20.24 2.83
N ASP A 217 13.08 -20.59 1.62
CA ASP A 217 13.98 -20.86 0.49
C ASP A 217 13.40 -20.40 -0.86
N ALA A 218 14.20 -20.55 -1.92
CA ALA A 218 13.82 -20.14 -3.28
C ALA A 218 12.64 -20.94 -3.86
N ALA A 219 12.46 -22.20 -3.46
CA ALA A 219 11.35 -23.02 -3.93
C ALA A 219 10.03 -22.57 -3.29
N GLU A 220 10.04 -22.27 -1.99
CA GLU A 220 8.89 -21.72 -1.27
C GLU A 220 8.54 -20.32 -1.79
N ARG A 221 9.54 -19.45 -2.04
CA ARG A 221 9.32 -18.13 -2.69
C ARG A 221 8.59 -18.28 -4.02
N THR A 222 9.08 -19.17 -4.88
CA THR A 222 8.47 -19.45 -6.18
C THR A 222 7.03 -19.92 -6.03
N ALA A 223 6.78 -20.90 -5.15
CA ALA A 223 5.44 -21.47 -4.92
C ALA A 223 4.46 -20.42 -4.35
N LEU A 224 4.91 -19.57 -3.41
CA LEU A 224 4.10 -18.50 -2.85
C LEU A 224 3.77 -17.43 -3.90
N MET A 225 4.73 -17.05 -4.74
CA MET A 225 4.47 -16.09 -5.82
C MET A 225 3.53 -16.66 -6.89
N GLN A 226 3.62 -17.96 -7.21
CA GLN A 226 2.65 -18.62 -8.10
C GLN A 226 1.23 -18.59 -7.53
N ARG A 227 1.07 -18.91 -6.24
CA ARG A 227 -0.23 -18.78 -5.54
C ARG A 227 -0.71 -17.33 -5.50
N ALA A 228 0.20 -16.38 -5.32
CA ALA A 228 -0.12 -14.95 -5.34
C ALA A 228 -0.61 -14.50 -6.72
N VAL A 229 0.00 -15.00 -7.80
CA VAL A 229 -0.44 -14.75 -9.19
C VAL A 229 -1.87 -15.23 -9.40
N GLU A 230 -2.20 -16.45 -8.97
CA GLU A 230 -3.56 -17.00 -9.07
C GLU A 230 -4.59 -16.14 -8.33
N HIS A 231 -4.27 -15.75 -7.08
CA HIS A 231 -5.14 -14.91 -6.27
C HIS A 231 -5.33 -13.51 -6.88
N ILE A 232 -4.26 -12.86 -7.33
CA ILE A 232 -4.34 -11.54 -7.97
C ILE A 232 -5.18 -11.60 -9.25
N ARG A 233 -5.06 -12.68 -10.04
CA ARG A 233 -5.91 -12.87 -11.24
C ARG A 233 -7.39 -12.98 -10.87
N ASP A 234 -7.75 -13.78 -9.86
CA ASP A 234 -9.14 -13.87 -9.38
C ASP A 234 -9.65 -12.51 -8.88
N TYR A 235 -8.82 -11.80 -8.11
CA TYR A 235 -9.15 -10.49 -7.56
C TYR A 235 -9.39 -9.44 -8.64
N LEU A 236 -8.56 -9.41 -9.69
CA LEU A 236 -8.71 -8.50 -10.83
C LEU A 236 -9.89 -8.88 -11.74
N ALA A 237 -10.24 -10.17 -11.83
CA ALA A 237 -11.41 -10.64 -12.57
C ALA A 237 -12.74 -10.28 -11.86
N HIS A 238 -12.70 -10.16 -10.53
CA HIS A 238 -13.86 -9.84 -9.69
C HIS A 238 -13.59 -8.57 -8.86
N PRO A 239 -13.38 -7.41 -9.51
CA PRO A 239 -12.99 -6.20 -8.81
C PRO A 239 -14.08 -5.79 -7.80
N PRO A 240 -13.70 -5.38 -6.59
CA PRO A 240 -14.65 -4.97 -5.58
C PRO A 240 -15.41 -3.71 -6.04
N ALA A 241 -16.66 -3.57 -5.59
CA ALA A 241 -17.49 -2.42 -5.97
C ALA A 241 -16.82 -1.10 -5.56
N ARG A 242 -16.69 -0.17 -6.50
CA ARG A 242 -16.14 1.16 -6.24
C ARG A 242 -17.12 1.93 -5.36
N ARG A 243 -16.74 2.21 -4.11
CA ARG A 243 -17.45 3.18 -3.28
C ARG A 243 -16.89 4.56 -3.60
N ASP A 244 -17.64 5.31 -4.39
CA ASP A 244 -17.37 6.73 -4.59
C ASP A 244 -17.76 7.48 -3.31
N GLY A 245 -16.77 8.09 -2.66
CA GLY A 245 -16.96 8.86 -1.43
C GLY A 245 -15.77 8.73 -0.49
N MET A 246 -15.00 9.80 -0.33
CA MET A 246 -14.08 9.91 0.79
C MET A 246 -14.92 10.27 2.02
N MET A 247 -15.25 9.29 2.86
CA MET A 247 -15.82 9.59 4.17
C MET A 247 -14.73 10.26 5.00
N ARG A 248 -15.10 11.30 5.72
CA ARG A 248 -14.21 12.05 6.59
C ARG A 248 -13.68 11.13 7.71
N GLY A 249 -12.37 11.01 7.85
CA GLY A 249 -11.75 10.13 8.85
C GLY A 249 -11.71 8.64 8.46
N ASP A 250 -11.87 8.31 7.18
CA ASP A 250 -11.72 6.95 6.66
C ASP A 250 -10.23 6.58 6.58
N ASP A 251 -9.80 5.67 7.44
CA ASP A 251 -8.44 5.09 7.50
C ASP A 251 -8.20 3.98 6.46
N GLY A 252 -9.20 3.67 5.63
CA GLY A 252 -9.09 2.66 4.60
C GLY A 252 -9.05 1.22 5.10
N LEU A 253 -9.20 0.96 6.40
CA LEU A 253 -9.12 -0.41 6.96
C LEU A 253 -10.16 -1.35 6.35
N GLU A 254 -11.38 -0.85 6.14
CA GLU A 254 -12.48 -1.62 5.54
C GLU A 254 -12.63 -1.40 4.04
N ARG A 255 -11.74 -0.60 3.43
CA ARG A 255 -11.71 -0.43 1.97
C ARG A 255 -10.96 -1.57 1.31
N PRO A 256 -11.46 -2.10 0.18
CA PRO A 256 -10.69 -3.05 -0.61
C PRO A 256 -9.39 -2.42 -1.13
N ALA A 257 -8.42 -3.28 -1.45
CA ALA A 257 -7.23 -2.83 -2.16
C ALA A 257 -7.57 -2.52 -3.62
N TRP A 258 -7.09 -1.39 -4.13
CA TRP A 258 -7.16 -1.05 -5.55
C TRP A 258 -5.80 -1.36 -6.16
N ILE A 259 -5.73 -2.44 -6.92
CA ILE A 259 -4.50 -2.88 -7.57
C ILE A 259 -4.66 -2.89 -9.08
N GLY A 260 -3.60 -2.46 -9.77
CA GLY A 260 -3.50 -2.51 -11.23
C GLY A 260 -2.74 -3.74 -11.72
N GLN A 261 -2.63 -3.86 -13.05
CA GLN A 261 -1.91 -4.95 -13.70
C GLN A 261 -0.41 -4.99 -13.34
N SER A 262 0.17 -3.89 -12.85
CA SER A 262 1.55 -3.84 -12.38
C SER A 262 1.81 -4.76 -11.18
N VAL A 263 0.85 -4.92 -10.25
CA VAL A 263 1.01 -5.85 -9.13
C VAL A 263 1.05 -7.30 -9.64
N LEU A 264 0.21 -7.63 -10.62
CA LEU A 264 0.25 -8.94 -11.29
C LEU A 264 1.58 -9.16 -12.03
N ALA A 265 2.09 -8.13 -12.71
CA ALA A 265 3.38 -8.21 -13.40
C ALA A 265 4.54 -8.47 -12.44
N HIS A 266 4.58 -7.77 -11.28
CA HIS A 266 5.54 -8.06 -10.22
C HIS A 266 5.43 -9.51 -9.74
N ALA A 267 4.22 -10.00 -9.47
CA ALA A 267 3.99 -11.36 -9.02
C ALA A 267 4.48 -12.40 -10.05
N CYS A 268 4.17 -12.22 -11.34
CA CYS A 268 4.63 -13.12 -12.41
C CYS A 268 6.16 -13.15 -12.53
N LEU A 269 6.80 -11.98 -12.49
CA LEU A 269 8.26 -11.88 -12.59
C LEU A 269 8.95 -12.53 -11.38
N LEU A 270 8.46 -12.28 -10.17
CA LEU A 270 9.00 -12.89 -8.94
C LEU A 270 8.68 -14.40 -8.86
N ALA A 271 7.58 -14.86 -9.44
CA ALA A 271 7.29 -16.28 -9.61
C ALA A 271 8.21 -16.98 -10.63
N GLY A 272 8.99 -16.22 -11.42
CA GLY A 272 9.75 -16.78 -12.54
C GLY A 272 8.87 -17.26 -13.70
N ASP A 273 7.58 -16.86 -13.71
CA ASP A 273 6.67 -17.11 -14.82
C ASP A 273 6.87 -16.04 -15.90
N TRP A 274 8.02 -16.15 -16.58
CA TRP A 274 8.45 -15.21 -17.61
C TRP A 274 7.47 -15.17 -18.80
N ASP A 275 6.83 -16.30 -19.11
CA ASP A 275 5.84 -16.39 -20.18
C ASP A 275 4.57 -15.62 -19.84
N ALA A 276 4.05 -15.76 -18.62
CA ALA A 276 2.89 -14.97 -18.19
C ALA A 276 3.22 -13.48 -18.10
N ALA A 277 4.41 -13.12 -17.58
CA ALA A 277 4.84 -11.72 -17.53
C ALA A 277 4.92 -11.11 -18.95
N HIS A 278 5.51 -11.84 -19.90
CA HIS A 278 5.56 -11.46 -21.30
C HIS A 278 4.17 -11.31 -21.91
N HIS A 279 3.30 -12.30 -21.75
CA HIS A 279 1.95 -12.29 -22.32
C HIS A 279 1.13 -11.11 -21.80
N LEU A 280 1.21 -10.84 -20.50
CA LEU A 280 0.56 -9.70 -19.87
C LEU A 280 1.07 -8.38 -20.47
N ALA A 281 2.39 -8.19 -20.56
CA ALA A 281 3.00 -6.97 -21.08
C ALA A 281 2.80 -6.76 -22.59
N ALA A 282 2.68 -7.83 -23.37
CA ALA A 282 2.43 -7.78 -24.81
C ALA A 282 1.06 -7.18 -25.15
N GLN A 283 0.10 -7.23 -24.24
CA GLN A 283 -1.22 -6.59 -24.38
C GLN A 283 -1.23 -5.12 -23.96
N GLY A 284 -0.13 -4.62 -23.37
CA GLY A 284 -0.04 -3.25 -22.87
C GLY A 284 0.24 -2.22 -23.96
N GLU A 285 -0.13 -0.97 -23.69
CA GLU A 285 0.17 0.15 -24.58
C GLU A 285 1.66 0.54 -24.55
N VAL A 286 2.19 0.91 -25.72
CA VAL A 286 3.57 1.37 -25.86
C VAL A 286 3.80 2.79 -25.34
N LEU A 287 2.74 3.51 -24.95
CA LEU A 287 2.78 4.81 -24.28
C LEU A 287 2.36 4.65 -22.81
N GLY A 288 2.53 5.70 -22.00
CA GLY A 288 2.03 5.70 -20.62
C GLY A 288 2.89 4.99 -19.57
N TRP A 289 4.11 4.53 -19.88
CA TRP A 289 4.98 3.83 -18.90
C TRP A 289 5.43 4.66 -17.68
N SER A 290 4.97 5.90 -17.54
CA SER A 290 5.17 6.70 -16.32
C SER A 290 3.96 6.70 -15.39
N SER A 291 2.95 5.89 -15.71
CA SER A 291 1.80 5.58 -14.87
C SER A 291 2.02 4.22 -14.21
N SER A 292 1.57 4.07 -12.97
CA SER A 292 1.52 2.78 -12.26
C SER A 292 0.55 1.79 -12.85
N GLU A 293 -0.35 2.22 -13.72
CA GLU A 293 -1.21 1.34 -14.51
C GLU A 293 -0.47 0.67 -15.67
N SER A 294 0.75 1.11 -16.00
CA SER A 294 1.52 0.57 -17.12
C SER A 294 2.54 -0.48 -16.66
N HIS A 295 2.19 -1.74 -16.87
CA HIS A 295 3.05 -2.89 -16.55
C HIS A 295 4.08 -3.21 -17.64
N GLN A 296 3.89 -2.75 -18.88
CA GLN A 296 4.80 -3.07 -19.99
C GLN A 296 6.21 -2.50 -19.76
N GLY A 297 6.32 -1.29 -19.20
CA GLY A 297 7.60 -0.68 -18.92
C GLY A 297 8.43 -1.45 -17.89
N LEU A 298 7.77 -1.97 -16.85
CA LEU A 298 8.39 -2.84 -15.85
C LEU A 298 8.91 -4.14 -16.49
N VAL A 299 8.07 -4.83 -17.27
CA VAL A 299 8.42 -6.14 -17.85
C VAL A 299 9.53 -6.01 -18.90
N VAL A 300 9.49 -4.98 -19.76
CA VAL A 300 10.57 -4.72 -20.73
C VAL A 300 11.89 -4.46 -20.00
N ALA A 301 11.88 -3.62 -18.96
CA ALA A 301 13.08 -3.35 -18.17
C ALA A 301 13.62 -4.62 -17.49
N ALA A 302 12.74 -5.43 -16.88
CA ALA A 302 13.09 -6.69 -16.24
C ALA A 302 13.75 -7.67 -17.23
N PHE A 303 13.17 -7.85 -18.42
CA PHE A 303 13.74 -8.73 -19.44
C PHE A 303 15.07 -8.21 -19.96
N LEU A 304 15.23 -6.91 -20.21
CA LEU A 304 16.51 -6.37 -20.67
C LEU A 304 17.61 -6.57 -19.61
N VAL A 305 17.30 -6.40 -18.32
CA VAL A 305 18.23 -6.72 -17.23
C VAL A 305 18.57 -8.21 -17.24
N LEU A 306 17.57 -9.08 -17.23
CA LEU A 306 17.75 -10.53 -17.20
C LEU A 306 18.59 -11.03 -18.39
N LEU A 307 18.30 -10.53 -19.59
CA LEU A 307 18.97 -10.89 -20.85
C LEU A 307 20.38 -10.29 -20.98
N SER A 308 20.72 -9.29 -20.16
CA SER A 308 22.07 -8.71 -20.14
C SER A 308 23.11 -9.66 -19.52
N GLY A 309 22.65 -10.63 -18.71
CA GLY A 309 23.53 -11.51 -17.93
C GLY A 309 24.31 -10.78 -16.82
N LYS A 310 23.96 -9.52 -16.51
CA LYS A 310 24.57 -8.73 -15.44
C LYS A 310 23.66 -8.69 -14.22
N THR A 311 24.27 -8.58 -13.04
CA THR A 311 23.54 -8.24 -11.81
C THR A 311 23.07 -6.79 -11.88
N LEU A 312 22.02 -6.45 -11.12
CA LEU A 312 21.48 -5.09 -11.09
C LEU A 312 22.53 -4.03 -10.74
N GLY A 313 23.47 -4.33 -9.84
CA GLY A 313 24.56 -3.42 -9.48
C GLY A 313 25.67 -3.28 -10.54
N ALA A 314 25.72 -4.19 -11.52
CA ALA A 314 26.70 -4.20 -12.61
C ALA A 314 26.07 -3.86 -13.98
N ALA A 315 24.79 -3.47 -14.00
CA ALA A 315 24.10 -3.07 -15.21
C ALA A 315 24.71 -1.77 -15.77
N PRO A 316 24.90 -1.66 -17.11
CA PRO A 316 25.31 -0.42 -17.74
C PRO A 316 24.35 0.75 -17.44
N SER A 317 24.87 1.98 -17.51
CA SER A 317 24.16 3.18 -17.04
C SER A 317 22.75 3.36 -17.61
N ASN A 318 22.52 3.14 -18.91
CA ASN A 318 21.19 3.35 -19.48
C ASN A 318 20.24 2.22 -19.12
N LEU A 319 20.72 0.97 -19.09
CA LEU A 319 19.96 -0.17 -18.59
C LEU A 319 19.58 -0.02 -17.12
N ALA A 320 20.51 0.42 -16.27
CA ALA A 320 20.25 0.70 -14.86
C ALA A 320 19.21 1.80 -14.68
N GLN A 321 19.28 2.88 -15.47
CA GLN A 321 18.28 3.95 -15.44
C GLN A 321 16.90 3.46 -15.91
N LEU A 322 16.84 2.66 -16.97
CA LEU A 322 15.59 2.07 -17.45
C LEU A 322 14.95 1.18 -16.38
N TRP A 323 15.75 0.36 -15.71
CA TRP A 323 15.32 -0.46 -14.58
C TRP A 323 14.73 0.38 -13.44
N GLN A 324 15.45 1.42 -13.01
CA GLN A 324 14.99 2.31 -11.95
C GLN A 324 13.64 2.94 -12.29
N TRP A 325 13.45 3.41 -13.52
CA TRP A 325 12.16 3.94 -13.97
C TRP A 325 11.07 2.87 -14.01
N GLY A 326 11.38 1.66 -14.47
CA GLY A 326 10.43 0.54 -14.49
C GLY A 326 9.86 0.25 -13.11
N VAL A 327 10.72 0.16 -12.09
CA VAL A 327 10.31 -0.06 -10.69
C VAL A 327 9.63 1.17 -10.09
N GLN A 328 10.18 2.37 -10.31
CA GLN A 328 9.61 3.60 -9.75
C GLN A 328 8.17 3.81 -10.21
N TYR A 329 7.91 3.68 -11.51
CA TYR A 329 6.60 3.92 -12.05
C TYR A 329 5.61 2.80 -11.70
N SER A 330 6.05 1.55 -11.53
CA SER A 330 5.16 0.44 -11.18
C SER A 330 4.72 0.41 -9.71
N VAL A 331 5.42 1.12 -8.83
CA VAL A 331 5.10 1.25 -7.39
C VAL A 331 4.20 2.46 -7.10
N ALA A 332 4.29 3.51 -7.91
CA ALA A 332 3.68 4.81 -7.65
C ALA A 332 2.15 4.83 -7.81
N ALA A 333 1.41 4.33 -6.82
CA ALA A 333 -0.03 4.51 -6.72
C ALA A 333 -0.34 5.50 -5.58
N TRP A 334 -0.55 6.78 -5.92
CA TRP A 334 -1.17 7.86 -5.13
C TRP A 334 -1.36 7.61 -3.61
N SER A 335 -0.28 7.27 -2.91
CA SER A 335 -0.29 7.09 -1.46
C SER A 335 0.42 8.31 -0.87
N TRP A 336 -0.31 9.09 -0.08
CA TRP A 336 0.29 10.18 0.69
C TRP A 336 1.13 9.57 1.82
N GLY A 337 2.34 9.13 1.48
CA GLY A 337 3.24 8.41 2.38
C GLY A 337 4.61 8.20 1.74
N TYR A 338 5.38 9.28 1.57
CA TYR A 338 6.70 9.27 0.92
C TYR A 338 7.72 8.33 1.59
N GLU A 339 7.56 7.98 2.88
CA GLU A 339 8.50 7.10 3.60
C GLU A 339 8.27 5.60 3.34
N GLU A 340 7.01 5.16 3.12
CA GLU A 340 6.72 3.75 2.83
C GLU A 340 7.18 3.34 1.43
N GLU A 341 7.10 4.25 0.45
CA GLU A 341 7.48 3.97 -0.94
C GLU A 341 8.96 3.62 -1.11
N ASP A 342 9.85 4.25 -0.34
CA ASP A 342 11.30 4.01 -0.40
C ASP A 342 11.63 2.59 0.09
N SER A 343 11.01 2.16 1.19
CA SER A 343 11.16 0.80 1.73
C SER A 343 10.71 -0.28 0.75
N VAL A 344 9.61 -0.04 0.01
CA VAL A 344 9.06 -1.00 -0.96
C VAL A 344 10.01 -1.16 -2.15
N ARG A 345 10.59 -0.06 -2.66
CA ARG A 345 11.52 -0.12 -3.79
C ARG A 345 12.80 -0.87 -3.44
N GLU A 346 13.32 -0.69 -2.23
CA GLU A 346 14.50 -1.41 -1.76
C GLU A 346 14.23 -2.92 -1.62
N ARG A 347 13.08 -3.29 -1.05
CA ARG A 347 12.64 -4.70 -0.94
C ARG A 347 12.48 -5.33 -2.32
N LEU A 348 11.87 -4.62 -3.28
CA LEU A 348 11.77 -5.08 -4.67
C LEU A 348 13.13 -5.28 -5.32
N ALA A 349 14.06 -4.33 -5.15
CA ALA A 349 15.40 -4.44 -5.73
C ALA A 349 16.12 -5.71 -5.23
N ARG A 350 15.96 -6.05 -3.95
CA ARG A 350 16.50 -7.30 -3.38
C ARG A 350 15.82 -8.54 -3.96
N ALA A 351 14.48 -8.57 -3.97
CA ALA A 351 13.72 -9.70 -4.50
C ALA A 351 14.05 -9.98 -5.97
N TYR A 352 14.17 -8.93 -6.78
CA TYR A 352 14.58 -9.04 -8.18
C TYR A 352 16.03 -9.48 -8.35
N ALA A 353 16.96 -9.00 -7.52
CA ALA A 353 18.35 -9.42 -7.58
C ALA A 353 18.47 -10.93 -7.31
N GLU A 354 17.75 -11.45 -6.32
CA GLU A 354 17.67 -12.88 -6.03
C GLU A 354 17.05 -13.65 -7.20
N GLN A 355 15.91 -13.18 -7.71
CA GLN A 355 15.19 -13.88 -8.77
C GLN A 355 15.96 -13.91 -10.10
N PHE A 356 16.63 -12.80 -10.46
CA PHE A 356 17.45 -12.75 -11.68
C PHE A 356 18.71 -13.61 -11.55
N ALA A 357 19.30 -13.71 -10.36
CA ALA A 357 20.46 -14.58 -10.13
C ALA A 357 20.10 -16.07 -10.25
N ALA A 358 18.87 -16.46 -9.87
CA ALA A 358 18.38 -17.84 -9.97
C ALA A 358 17.80 -18.19 -11.35
N ALA A 359 17.53 -17.21 -12.21
CA ALA A 359 16.84 -17.41 -13.46
C ALA A 359 17.67 -18.16 -14.50
N ALA A 360 17.11 -19.26 -15.02
CA ALA A 360 17.66 -20.01 -16.14
C ALA A 360 16.68 -20.00 -17.33
N LEU A 361 17.01 -19.23 -18.38
CA LEU A 361 16.25 -19.19 -19.62
C LEU A 361 16.94 -19.99 -20.73
N SER A 362 16.17 -20.80 -21.46
CA SER A 362 16.64 -21.42 -22.70
C SER A 362 17.00 -20.36 -23.76
N THR A 363 17.94 -20.68 -24.65
CA THR A 363 18.36 -19.77 -25.73
C THR A 363 17.17 -19.30 -26.58
N ASP A 364 16.24 -20.19 -26.92
CA ASP A 364 15.01 -19.86 -27.65
C ASP A 364 14.16 -18.81 -26.92
N ARG A 365 13.93 -18.98 -25.61
CA ARG A 365 13.23 -17.98 -24.79
C ARG A 365 13.99 -16.66 -24.74
N GLN A 366 15.31 -16.70 -24.60
CA GLN A 366 16.14 -15.50 -24.56
C GLN A 366 16.09 -14.71 -25.87
N GLU A 367 16.05 -15.38 -27.01
CA GLU A 367 15.94 -14.75 -28.34
C GLU A 367 14.54 -14.17 -28.55
N ARG A 368 13.50 -14.94 -28.23
CA ARG A 368 12.11 -14.49 -28.34
C ARG A 368 11.83 -13.25 -27.50
N PHE A 369 12.23 -13.26 -26.22
CA PHE A 369 12.03 -12.10 -25.33
C PHE A 369 12.87 -10.89 -25.76
N LEU A 370 14.11 -11.11 -26.21
CA LEU A 370 14.93 -10.01 -26.74
C LEU A 370 14.28 -9.38 -27.97
N SER A 371 13.84 -10.19 -28.95
CA SER A 371 13.17 -9.70 -30.16
C SER A 371 11.96 -8.85 -29.80
N TRP A 372 11.12 -9.36 -28.89
CA TRP A 372 9.96 -8.61 -28.41
C TRP A 372 10.34 -7.29 -27.75
N CYS A 373 11.35 -7.25 -26.87
CA CYS A 373 11.81 -6.01 -26.25
C CYS A 373 12.29 -4.99 -27.28
N LEU A 374 13.02 -5.42 -28.31
CA LEU A 374 13.49 -4.55 -29.40
C LEU A 374 12.32 -4.00 -30.22
N ASP A 375 11.33 -4.82 -30.53
CA ASP A 375 10.12 -4.41 -31.26
C ASP A 375 9.31 -3.38 -30.46
N VAL A 376 9.08 -3.65 -29.18
CA VAL A 376 8.37 -2.72 -28.27
C VAL A 376 9.15 -1.41 -28.14
N ALA A 377 10.48 -1.47 -28.00
CA ALA A 377 11.32 -0.27 -27.96
C ALA A 377 11.16 0.57 -29.22
N GLN A 378 11.19 -0.07 -30.40
CA GLN A 378 11.03 0.63 -31.67
C GLN A 378 9.66 1.28 -31.82
N GLN A 379 8.59 0.56 -31.45
CA GLN A 379 7.22 1.07 -31.46
C GLN A 379 7.06 2.26 -30.52
N ARG A 380 7.58 2.15 -29.29
CA ARG A 380 7.53 3.21 -28.28
C ARG A 380 8.31 4.45 -28.71
N VAL A 381 9.50 4.29 -29.27
CA VAL A 381 10.30 5.41 -29.80
C VAL A 381 9.54 6.11 -30.92
N ASN A 382 8.94 5.35 -31.85
CA ASN A 382 8.12 5.92 -32.93
C ASN A 382 6.92 6.70 -32.36
N ALA A 383 6.23 6.14 -31.37
CA ALA A 383 5.08 6.80 -30.75
C ALA A 383 5.48 8.08 -29.99
N ILE A 384 6.60 8.07 -29.26
CA ILE A 384 7.09 9.23 -28.51
C ILE A 384 7.58 10.34 -29.45
N VAL A 385 8.49 10.00 -30.37
CA VAL A 385 9.19 10.99 -31.20
C VAL A 385 8.33 11.43 -32.38
N GLY A 386 7.62 10.49 -33.02
CA GLY A 386 6.71 10.76 -34.13
C GLY A 386 5.55 11.67 -33.73
N ASN A 387 4.97 11.48 -32.54
CA ASN A 387 3.91 12.33 -32.01
C ASN A 387 4.42 13.53 -31.20
N GLN A 388 5.73 13.80 -31.25
CA GLN A 388 6.36 14.98 -30.64
C GLN A 388 6.14 15.12 -29.13
N HIS A 389 6.14 14.02 -28.38
CA HIS A 389 6.11 14.04 -26.92
C HIS A 389 7.49 14.45 -26.35
N ARG A 390 7.86 15.73 -26.55
CA ARG A 390 9.21 16.28 -26.26
C ARG A 390 9.69 16.02 -24.84
N GLY A 391 8.78 16.09 -23.85
CA GLY A 391 9.09 15.79 -22.45
C GLY A 391 9.41 14.32 -22.15
N SER A 392 9.29 13.42 -23.14
CA SER A 392 9.64 12.00 -23.03
C SER A 392 10.74 11.57 -23.99
N TYR A 393 11.40 12.49 -24.70
CA TYR A 393 12.49 12.17 -25.62
C TYR A 393 13.67 11.49 -24.91
N ASN A 394 13.98 11.90 -23.68
CA ASN A 394 14.99 11.25 -22.86
C ASN A 394 14.67 9.77 -22.60
N LYS A 395 13.39 9.44 -22.35
CA LYS A 395 12.93 8.06 -22.12
C LYS A 395 13.09 7.20 -23.37
N ALA A 396 12.79 7.74 -24.54
CA ALA A 396 13.00 7.07 -25.82
C ALA A 396 14.50 6.82 -26.10
N ALA A 397 15.35 7.82 -25.82
CA ALA A 397 16.78 7.70 -26.02
C ALA A 397 17.43 6.67 -25.09
N VAL A 398 17.12 6.73 -23.79
CA VAL A 398 17.61 5.77 -22.79
C VAL A 398 17.16 4.34 -23.13
N LEU A 399 15.89 4.14 -23.53
CA LEU A 399 15.41 2.82 -23.93
C LEU A 399 16.19 2.28 -25.15
N THR A 400 16.40 3.11 -26.17
CA THR A 400 17.16 2.70 -27.37
C THR A 400 18.59 2.29 -27.02
N VAL A 401 19.28 3.09 -26.21
CA VAL A 401 20.67 2.81 -25.83
C VAL A 401 20.77 1.65 -24.84
N ALA A 402 19.80 1.46 -23.94
CA ALA A 402 19.74 0.28 -23.07
C ALA A 402 19.59 -1.02 -23.88
N CYS A 403 18.77 -1.03 -24.94
CA CYS A 403 18.70 -2.15 -25.87
C CYS A 403 20.04 -2.41 -26.57
N ALA A 404 20.74 -1.34 -27.00
CA ALA A 404 22.07 -1.45 -27.60
C ALA A 404 23.12 -2.00 -26.60
N GLU A 405 23.08 -1.56 -25.34
CA GLU A 405 23.93 -2.09 -24.26
C GLU A 405 23.72 -3.60 -24.07
N VAL A 406 22.46 -4.07 -24.03
CA VAL A 406 22.15 -5.51 -23.93
C VAL A 406 22.67 -6.29 -25.14
N LEU A 407 22.48 -5.77 -26.36
CA LEU A 407 23.00 -6.40 -27.58
C LEU A 407 24.53 -6.53 -27.54
N ARG A 408 25.25 -5.50 -27.08
CA ARG A 408 26.71 -5.53 -26.91
C ARG A 408 27.14 -6.54 -25.85
N LEU A 409 26.46 -6.58 -24.72
CA LEU A 409 26.74 -7.56 -23.65
C LEU A 409 26.55 -9.00 -24.11
N ARG A 410 25.64 -9.23 -25.07
CA ARG A 410 25.44 -10.53 -25.73
C ARG A 410 26.39 -10.76 -26.92
N GLY A 411 27.40 -9.92 -27.11
CA GLY A 411 28.42 -10.05 -28.15
C GLY A 411 27.99 -9.57 -29.55
N ASN A 412 26.82 -8.95 -29.69
CA ASN A 412 26.29 -8.50 -30.98
C ASN A 412 26.49 -6.99 -31.19
N GLN A 413 27.75 -6.60 -31.37
CA GLN A 413 28.14 -5.20 -31.60
C GLN A 413 27.48 -4.61 -32.86
N THR A 414 27.45 -5.38 -33.95
CA THR A 414 26.87 -4.94 -35.24
C THR A 414 25.38 -4.62 -35.11
N ALA A 415 24.60 -5.47 -34.44
CA ALA A 415 23.17 -5.21 -34.23
C ALA A 415 22.94 -4.00 -33.30
N ALA A 416 23.78 -3.81 -32.28
CA ALA A 416 23.70 -2.65 -31.40
C ALA A 416 23.91 -1.34 -32.16
N ASP A 417 24.95 -1.28 -33.00
CA ASP A 417 25.26 -0.09 -33.80
C ASP A 417 24.19 0.14 -34.88
N ALA A 418 23.66 -0.93 -35.49
CA ALA A 418 22.55 -0.85 -36.44
C ALA A 418 21.29 -0.28 -35.81
N LEU A 419 20.90 -0.73 -34.61
CA LEU A 419 19.73 -0.23 -33.88
C LEU A 419 19.81 1.28 -33.62
N VAL A 420 20.96 1.74 -33.09
CA VAL A 420 21.17 3.16 -32.78
C VAL A 420 21.13 4.00 -34.06
N ASN A 421 21.79 3.55 -35.13
CA ASN A 421 21.84 4.27 -36.40
C ASN A 421 20.47 4.34 -37.07
N ASP A 422 19.71 3.25 -37.09
CA ASP A 422 18.35 3.22 -37.63
C ASP A 422 17.46 4.25 -36.91
N VAL A 423 17.39 4.20 -35.58
CA VAL A 423 16.58 5.14 -34.78
C VAL A 423 17.00 6.60 -35.03
N ARG A 424 18.31 6.90 -35.07
CA ARG A 424 18.79 8.26 -35.34
C ARG A 424 18.42 8.72 -36.75
N SER A 425 18.59 7.86 -37.74
CA SER A 425 18.31 8.17 -39.15
C SER A 425 16.83 8.36 -39.45
N ARG A 426 15.95 7.75 -38.65
CA ARG A 426 14.49 7.89 -38.75
C ARG A 426 13.99 9.27 -38.29
N PHE A 427 14.71 9.92 -37.36
CA PHE A 427 14.33 11.21 -36.79
C PHE A 427 15.41 12.30 -36.93
N PRO A 428 15.94 12.57 -38.15
CA PRO A 428 17.12 13.41 -38.33
C PRO A 428 16.85 14.90 -38.02
N ARG A 429 15.59 15.33 -38.13
CA ARG A 429 15.15 16.72 -37.88
C ARG A 429 14.77 16.99 -36.43
N HIS A 430 14.64 15.96 -35.59
CA HIS A 430 14.25 16.10 -34.19
C HIS A 430 15.46 16.42 -33.31
N ARG A 431 16.01 17.64 -33.42
CA ARG A 431 17.27 18.04 -32.75
C ARG A 431 17.31 17.76 -31.25
N ALA A 432 16.20 18.02 -30.53
CA ALA A 432 16.11 17.74 -29.09
C ALA A 432 16.26 16.24 -28.80
N PHE A 433 15.60 15.37 -29.59
CA PHE A 433 15.76 13.93 -29.45
C PHE A 433 17.18 13.46 -29.79
N GLN A 434 17.81 14.05 -30.82
CA GLN A 434 19.20 13.74 -31.19
C GLN A 434 20.19 14.09 -30.06
N ALA A 435 19.94 15.18 -29.33
CA ALA A 435 20.75 15.57 -28.18
C ALA A 435 20.58 14.59 -26.98
N GLU A 436 19.36 14.09 -26.75
CA GLU A 436 19.11 13.05 -25.75
C GLU A 436 19.82 11.73 -26.14
N MET A 437 19.76 11.33 -27.41
CA MET A 437 20.49 10.17 -27.94
C MET A 437 22.00 10.31 -27.73
N GLU A 438 22.59 11.46 -28.05
CA GLU A 438 24.01 11.73 -27.84
C GLU A 438 24.39 11.64 -26.35
N THR A 439 23.51 12.16 -25.47
CA THR A 439 23.71 12.08 -24.03
C THR A 439 23.68 10.63 -23.52
N ALA A 440 22.73 9.83 -23.98
CA ALA A 440 22.64 8.40 -23.64
C ALA A 440 23.85 7.60 -24.16
N LEU A 441 24.32 7.87 -25.39
CA LEU A 441 25.52 7.23 -25.97
C LEU A 441 26.79 7.59 -25.18
N ARG A 442 26.97 8.86 -24.80
CA ARG A 442 28.11 9.26 -23.95
C ARG A 442 28.12 8.55 -22.60
N ARG A 443 26.94 8.27 -22.01
CA ARG A 443 26.84 7.49 -20.78
C ARG A 443 27.26 6.04 -20.98
N MET A 444 26.86 5.43 -22.10
CA MET A 444 27.28 4.08 -22.47
C MET A 444 28.81 3.99 -22.61
N GLU A 445 29.44 4.94 -23.31
CA GLU A 445 30.90 4.98 -23.51
C GLU A 445 31.68 5.16 -22.20
N ARG A 446 31.16 5.97 -21.27
CA ARG A 446 31.80 6.20 -19.97
C ARG A 446 31.70 4.98 -19.04
N GLY A 447 30.66 4.16 -19.15
CA GLY A 447 30.49 2.94 -18.35
C GLY A 447 31.31 1.74 -18.87
N GLN A 448 31.96 1.87 -20.03
CA GLN A 448 32.87 0.86 -20.60
C GLN A 448 34.35 1.09 -20.25
N ARG A 449 34.67 2.25 -19.67
CA ARG A 449 36.00 2.60 -19.12
C ARG A 449 35.98 2.36 -17.62
#